data_AF-A0A3M4ABD5-F1
#
_entry.id   AF-A0A3M4ABD5-F1
#
_cell.length_a   1.000
_cell.length_b   1.000
_cell.length_c   1.000
_cell.angle_alpha   90.00
_cell.angle_beta   90.00
_cell.angle_gamma   90.00
#
_symmetry.space_group_name_H-M   'P 1'
#
loop_
_entity.id
_entity.type
_entity.pdbx_description
1 polymer ?
#
loop_
_entity_poly.entity_id
_entity_poly.type
_entity_poly.pdbx_seq_one_letter_code
_entity_poly.pdbx_strand_id
1 'polypeptide(L)'
;MAWHSDWLPPGFEVSSSSVRKDPATQSSVTRLMYGDGLAQFSVFVEVVKGASSSDIRTQLGPTVAVSRRLTTPQGDMMVTVVGEGPMGTAERIALSMRNDETPVKK
;
A
#
# COMPACT_ATOMS: atom_id res chain seq x y z
N MET A 1 -7.88 10.90 5.24
CA MET A 1 -6.74 9.98 5.20
C MET A 1 -6.02 10.16 3.88
N ALA A 2 -4.97 10.97 3.86
CA ALA A 2 -4.04 10.97 2.74
C ALA A 2 -2.96 9.93 3.09
N TRP A 3 -2.89 8.87 2.29
CA TRP A 3 -1.81 7.90 2.38
C TRP A 3 -0.65 8.39 1.50
N HIS A 4 0.58 8.13 1.92
CA HIS A 4 1.77 8.38 1.12
C HIS A 4 2.87 7.39 1.51
N SER A 5 3.96 7.36 0.75
CA SER A 5 5.17 6.61 1.12
C SER A 5 6.25 7.58 1.61
N ASP A 6 6.92 7.28 2.72
CA ASP A 6 8.12 8.00 3.19
C ASP A 6 9.36 7.69 2.34
N TRP A 7 9.32 6.59 1.60
CA TRP A 7 10.43 6.16 0.75
C TRP A 7 9.92 5.60 -0.57
N LEU A 8 10.58 6.01 -1.64
CA LEU A 8 10.39 5.47 -2.97
C LEU A 8 11.77 5.21 -3.60
N PRO A 9 11.89 4.27 -4.54
CA PRO A 9 13.09 4.16 -5.37
C PRO A 9 13.35 5.49 -6.09
N PRO A 10 14.63 5.86 -6.34
CA PRO A 10 14.94 7.08 -7.08
C PRO A 10 14.20 7.13 -8.42
N GLY A 11 13.62 8.29 -8.74
CA GLY A 11 12.85 8.51 -9.97
C GLY A 11 11.38 8.10 -9.91
N PHE A 12 10.95 7.34 -8.88
CA PHE A 12 9.53 7.04 -8.69
C PHE A 12 8.80 8.23 -8.08
N GLU A 13 7.68 8.60 -8.70
CA GLU A 13 6.77 9.64 -8.22
C GLU A 13 5.34 9.09 -8.14
N VAL A 14 4.48 9.78 -7.37
CA VAL A 14 3.05 9.44 -7.34
C VAL A 14 2.40 9.86 -8.67
N SER A 15 1.83 8.92 -9.39
CA SER A 15 1.14 9.17 -10.66
C SER A 15 -0.36 9.34 -10.48
N SER A 16 -0.98 8.64 -9.54
CA SER A 16 -2.39 8.83 -9.19
C SER A 16 -2.74 8.34 -7.79
N SER A 17 -3.82 8.89 -7.23
CA SER A 17 -4.42 8.45 -5.97
C SER A 17 -5.94 8.40 -6.12
N SER A 18 -6.57 7.33 -5.62
CA SER A 18 -8.01 7.17 -5.64
C SER A 18 -8.51 6.36 -4.45
N VAL A 19 -9.76 6.58 -4.06
CA VAL A 19 -10.43 5.77 -3.04
C VAL A 19 -11.62 5.10 -3.70
N ARG A 20 -11.66 3.76 -3.65
CA ARG A 20 -12.79 2.98 -4.15
C ARG A 20 -13.51 2.34 -2.98
N LYS A 21 -14.83 2.53 -2.91
CA LYS A 21 -15.68 1.81 -1.97
C LYS A 21 -16.18 0.53 -2.63
N ASP A 22 -15.99 -0.59 -1.97
CA ASP A 22 -16.60 -1.85 -2.38
C ASP A 22 -18.10 -1.83 -2.05
N PRO A 23 -19.00 -1.97 -3.03
CA PRO A 23 -20.44 -1.90 -2.78
C PRO A 23 -20.96 -3.05 -1.89
N ALA A 24 -20.34 -4.23 -1.98
CA ALA A 24 -20.78 -5.44 -1.29
C ALA A 24 -20.32 -5.46 0.17
N THR A 25 -19.07 -5.07 0.43
CA THR A 25 -18.49 -5.11 1.79
C THR A 25 -18.50 -3.76 2.50
N GLN A 26 -18.88 -2.69 1.79
CA GLN A 26 -18.82 -1.30 2.22
C GLN A 26 -17.41 -0.87 2.69
N SER A 27 -16.36 -1.64 2.38
CA SER A 27 -14.98 -1.27 2.71
C SER A 27 -14.46 -0.22 1.73
N SER A 28 -13.63 0.67 2.23
CA SER A 28 -12.88 1.61 1.40
C SER A 28 -11.48 1.05 1.16
N VAL A 29 -11.07 1.05 -0.10
CA VAL A 29 -9.71 0.71 -0.52
C VAL A 29 -9.08 1.96 -1.12
N THR A 30 -8.00 2.43 -0.51
CA THR A 30 -7.16 3.49 -1.07
C THR A 30 -6.18 2.87 -2.06
N ARG A 31 -6.04 3.47 -3.24
CA ARG A 31 -5.06 3.06 -4.25
C ARG A 31 -4.13 4.22 -4.55
N LEU A 32 -2.83 3.97 -4.50
CA LEU A 32 -1.78 4.86 -4.98
C LEU A 32 -1.02 4.16 -6.10
N MET A 33 -0.70 4.88 -7.15
CA MET A 33 0.15 4.39 -8.24
C MET A 33 1.42 5.21 -8.25
N TYR A 34 2.56 4.53 -8.36
CA TYR A 34 3.88 5.11 -8.45
C TYR A 34 4.58 4.60 -9.70
N GLY A 35 5.37 5.46 -10.35
CA GLY A 35 6.17 5.06 -11.51
C GLY A 35 7.33 6.00 -11.78
N ASP A 36 8.31 5.51 -12.53
CA ASP A 36 9.52 6.24 -12.98
C ASP A 36 9.54 6.48 -14.50
N GLY A 37 8.43 6.18 -15.17
CA GLY A 37 8.30 6.23 -16.63
C GLY A 37 8.56 4.90 -17.34
N LEU A 38 9.08 3.87 -16.64
CA LEU A 38 9.29 2.53 -17.18
C LEU A 38 8.59 1.45 -16.34
N ALA A 39 8.85 1.45 -15.04
CA ALA A 39 8.29 0.51 -14.08
C ALA A 39 7.17 1.19 -13.27
N GLN A 40 6.26 0.36 -12.75
CA GLN A 40 5.12 0.84 -11.98
C GLN A 40 4.83 -0.06 -10.77
N PHE A 41 4.56 0.57 -9.64
CA PHE A 41 4.00 -0.08 -8.45
C PHE A 41 2.64 0.51 -8.12
N SER A 42 1.68 -0.35 -7.78
CA SER A 42 0.38 0.00 -7.24
C SER A 42 0.33 -0.41 -5.78
N VAL A 43 -0.08 0.51 -4.91
CA VAL A 43 -0.26 0.27 -3.49
C VAL A 43 -1.72 0.35 -3.16
N PHE A 44 -2.23 -0.68 -2.49
CA PHE A 44 -3.60 -0.79 -2.01
C PHE A 44 -3.57 -0.76 -0.48
N VAL A 45 -4.44 0.06 0.11
CA VAL A 45 -4.56 0.17 1.56
C VAL A 45 -6.01 -0.05 1.97
N GLU A 46 -6.23 -1.01 2.85
CA GLU A 46 -7.55 -1.40 3.35
C GLU A 46 -7.52 -1.69 4.85
N VAL A 47 -8.65 -1.48 5.52
CA VAL A 47 -8.79 -1.80 6.95
C VAL A 47 -8.87 -3.31 7.13
N VAL A 48 -8.11 -3.87 8.08
CA VAL A 48 -8.19 -5.29 8.43
C VAL A 48 -9.50 -5.57 9.18
N LYS A 49 -10.37 -6.40 8.60
CA LYS A 49 -11.61 -6.89 9.24
C LYS A 49 -11.46 -8.37 9.60
N GLY A 50 -11.56 -8.71 10.89
CA GLY A 50 -11.53 -10.10 11.38
C GLY A 50 -10.12 -10.66 11.65
N ALA A 51 -10.02 -11.98 11.77
CA ALA A 51 -8.76 -12.67 12.07
C ALA A 51 -8.03 -13.06 10.78
N SER A 52 -6.71 -12.83 10.78
CA SER A 52 -5.72 -13.25 9.77
C SER A 52 -5.91 -12.71 8.35
N SER A 53 -5.37 -11.51 8.11
CA SER A 53 -4.67 -11.29 6.86
C SER A 53 -3.18 -11.51 7.14
N SER A 54 -2.62 -12.59 6.60
CA SER A 54 -1.20 -12.92 6.74
C SER A 54 -0.36 -12.03 5.83
N ASP A 55 0.88 -11.77 6.23
CA ASP A 55 1.87 -11.22 5.31
C ASP A 55 1.98 -12.13 4.08
N ILE A 56 1.87 -11.56 2.88
CA ILE A 56 1.99 -12.29 1.62
C ILE A 56 3.25 -11.81 0.91
N ARG A 57 3.97 -12.76 0.32
CA ARG A 57 5.05 -12.50 -0.64
C ARG A 57 4.91 -13.49 -1.78
N THR A 58 4.60 -12.99 -2.96
CA THR A 58 4.49 -13.83 -4.16
C THR A 58 5.05 -13.10 -5.36
N GLN A 59 5.51 -13.87 -6.34
CA GLN A 59 6.05 -13.37 -7.58
C GLN A 59 5.54 -14.23 -8.74
N LEU A 60 5.00 -13.57 -9.77
CA LEU A 60 4.55 -14.17 -11.01
C LEU A 60 5.29 -13.49 -12.17
N GLY A 61 6.33 -14.15 -12.67
CA GLY A 61 7.20 -13.55 -13.69
C GLY A 61 7.89 -12.28 -13.15
N PRO A 62 7.81 -11.13 -13.85
CA PRO A 62 8.39 -9.87 -13.37
C PRO A 62 7.53 -9.20 -12.29
N THR A 63 6.27 -9.61 -12.13
CA THR A 63 5.32 -8.99 -11.20
C THR A 63 5.47 -9.57 -9.80
N VAL A 64 5.70 -8.71 -8.81
CA VAL A 64 5.70 -9.05 -7.39
C VAL A 64 4.43 -8.55 -6.72
N ALA A 65 3.96 -9.27 -5.71
CA ALA A 65 2.90 -8.83 -4.81
C ALA A 65 3.33 -9.08 -3.35
N VAL A 66 3.32 -8.01 -2.56
CA VAL A 66 3.68 -8.02 -1.14
C VAL A 66 2.54 -7.42 -0.34
N SER A 67 2.03 -8.16 0.64
CA SER A 67 1.06 -7.64 1.62
C SER A 67 1.68 -7.58 3.00
N ARG A 68 1.56 -6.43 3.67
CA ARG A 68 2.04 -6.21 5.04
C ARG A 68 0.97 -5.56 5.89
N ARG A 69 0.81 -6.05 7.12
CA ARG A 69 -0.02 -5.40 8.14
C ARG A 69 0.74 -4.23 8.76
N LEU A 70 0.12 -3.05 8.78
CA LEU A 70 0.58 -1.86 9.49
C LEU A 70 -0.40 -1.49 10.59
N THR A 71 0.09 -1.34 11.82
CA THR A 71 -0.71 -0.81 12.93
C THR A 71 -0.70 0.71 12.89
N THR A 72 -1.89 1.31 12.80
CA THR A 72 -2.07 2.77 12.81
C THR A 72 -2.94 3.19 13.99
N PRO A 73 -2.97 4.48 14.37
CA PRO A 73 -3.88 4.97 15.41
C PRO A 73 -5.36 4.70 15.14
N GLN A 74 -5.77 4.50 13.88
CA GLN A 74 -7.15 4.22 13.47
C GLN A 74 -7.47 2.71 13.46
N GLY A 75 -6.48 1.87 13.74
CA GLY A 75 -6.57 0.42 13.64
C GLY A 75 -5.57 -0.17 12.66
N ASP A 76 -5.65 -1.48 12.49
CA ASP A 76 -4.74 -2.20 11.60
C ASP A 76 -5.17 -2.05 10.14
N MET A 77 -4.19 -1.73 9.31
CA MET A 77 -4.32 -1.55 7.88
C MET A 77 -3.52 -2.64 7.17
N MET A 78 -4.06 -3.20 6.10
CA MET A 78 -3.32 -4.06 5.19
C MET A 78 -2.84 -3.22 4.02
N VAL A 79 -1.53 -3.24 3.79
CA VAL A 79 -0.87 -2.58 2.66
C VAL A 79 -0.42 -3.65 1.69
N THR A 80 -0.98 -3.63 0.49
CA THR A 80 -0.59 -4.53 -0.60
C THR A 80 0.09 -3.75 -1.72
N VAL A 81 1.32 -4.12 -2.05
CA VAL A 81 2.10 -3.52 -3.13
C VAL A 81 2.21 -4.53 -4.27
N VAL A 82 1.82 -4.12 -5.47
CA VAL A 82 1.91 -4.93 -6.69
C VAL A 82 2.65 -4.14 -7.76
N GLY A 83 3.65 -4.74 -8.39
CA GLY A 83 4.35 -4.08 -9.50
C GLY A 83 5.44 -4.93 -10.10
N GLU A 84 6.05 -4.43 -11.16
CA GLU A 84 7.15 -5.11 -11.83
C GLU A 84 8.49 -4.73 -11.16
N GLY A 85 9.33 -5.72 -10.89
CA GLY A 85 10.68 -5.51 -10.37
C GLY A 85 11.02 -6.34 -9.13
N PRO A 86 12.05 -5.94 -8.36
CA PRO A 86 12.53 -6.72 -7.23
C PRO A 86 11.52 -6.78 -6.08
N MET A 87 11.35 -7.97 -5.49
CA MET A 87 10.51 -8.16 -4.29
C MET A 87 10.90 -7.22 -3.15
N GLY A 88 12.21 -7.03 -2.91
CA GLY A 88 12.69 -6.13 -1.87
C GLY A 88 12.25 -4.66 -2.06
N THR A 89 12.04 -4.22 -3.30
CA THR A 89 11.50 -2.89 -3.59
C THR A 89 10.05 -2.79 -3.15
N ALA A 90 9.21 -3.76 -3.54
CA ALA A 90 7.81 -3.80 -3.13
C ALA A 90 7.65 -3.90 -1.61
N GLU A 91 8.48 -4.70 -0.94
CA GLU A 91 8.50 -4.79 0.53
C GLU A 91 8.84 -3.45 1.18
N ARG A 92 9.88 -2.78 0.67
CA ARG A 92 10.31 -1.51 1.25
C ARG A 92 9.25 -0.41 1.03
N ILE A 93 8.59 -0.38 -0.11
CA ILE A 93 7.42 0.50 -0.34
C ILE A 93 6.32 0.17 0.69
N ALA A 94 5.97 -1.10 0.88
CA ALA A 94 4.91 -1.51 1.81
C ALA A 94 5.18 -1.04 3.25
N LEU A 95 6.43 -1.18 3.71
CA LEU A 95 6.88 -0.77 5.05
C LEU A 95 7.01 0.76 5.21
N SER A 96 7.06 1.49 4.10
CA SER A 96 7.23 2.95 4.09
C SER A 96 5.91 3.70 3.98
N MET A 97 4.79 3.00 3.83
CA MET A 97 3.48 3.63 3.78
C MET A 97 3.11 4.27 5.12
N ARG A 98 2.57 5.48 5.04
CA ARG A 98 2.09 6.31 6.14
C ARG A 98 0.75 6.92 5.80
N ASN A 99 0.05 7.32 6.85
CA ASN A 99 -1.18 8.08 6.77
C ASN A 99 -0.92 9.44 7.43
N ASP A 100 -1.18 10.54 6.71
CA ASP A 100 -0.94 11.93 7.13
C ASP A 100 -1.80 12.41 8.32
N GLU A 101 -2.41 11.51 9.09
CA GLU A 101 -3.08 11.91 10.31
C GLU A 101 -2.07 12.27 11.40
N THR A 102 -1.92 13.58 11.63
CA THR A 102 -1.38 14.11 12.88
C THR A 102 -2.08 13.45 14.07
N PRO A 103 -1.34 12.89 15.04
CA PRO A 103 -1.95 12.30 16.22
C PRO A 103 -2.76 13.38 16.95
N VAL A 104 -4.05 13.15 17.14
CA VAL A 104 -4.87 13.95 18.05
C VAL A 104 -4.25 13.81 19.44
N LYS A 105 -3.56 14.86 19.90
CA LYS A 105 -3.06 14.94 21.27
C LYS A 105 -4.27 14.79 22.21
N LYS A 106 -4.20 13.80 23.10
CA LYS A 106 -5.05 13.73 24.29
C LYS A 106 -4.62 14.79 25.29
#